data_AF-A0AAU7CK12-F1
#
_entry.id   AF-A0AAU7CK12-F1
#
_cell.length_a   1.000
_cell.length_b   1.000
_cell.length_c   1.000
_cell.angle_alpha   90.00
_cell.angle_beta   90.00
_cell.angle_gamma   90.00
#
_symmetry.space_group_name_H-M   'P 1'
#
loop_
_entity.id
_entity.type
_entity.pdbx_description
1 polymer ?
#
loop_
_entity_poly.entity_id
_entity_poly.type
_entity_poly.pdbx_seq_one_letter_code
_entity_poly.pdbx_strand_id
1 'polypeptide(L)'
;MRASLVSPNFLYLVERDRSDADGDAPYAVSDHELACRLSYFLWSSMPDQALSDLADAGKLHDPAVLEAEVRRMLADPKSRALAEDFAGQWLRVGNLAELAEPDRRLFPEYTPELRDAMAEEAITYCHAILREDRPVLELLDSDYTYLNERLAKHYGIEGVTGPDFRRVALKDRNRGGVLGMAAVLTITSYPRRTSPVLRGKWVLEEILGTPPPPPPPSVKALPPDDRVKDGMTFRQRLEQHRKDVNCASCHSRLDPLGFGLENFDVLGRWRDQINDEPVDASGKLTTGEDFTGAAALKAILAESKRELFLRNLVERMLAYALRRGVEYYDIPTVKQVMAELEANEHRGTALIVAVAKSFPFQNRRNERQGAH
;
A
#
# COMPACT_ATOMS: atom_id res chain seq x y z
N MET A 1 14.65 -24.16 -28.41
CA MET A 1 13.98 -22.96 -27.86
C MET A 1 12.50 -23.16 -27.54
N ARG A 2 11.64 -23.67 -28.44
CA ARG A 2 10.21 -23.93 -28.10
C ARG A 2 10.03 -24.77 -26.83
N ALA A 3 10.77 -25.88 -26.67
CA ALA A 3 10.69 -26.74 -25.48
C ALA A 3 11.12 -26.06 -24.16
N SER A 4 12.02 -25.07 -24.20
CA SER A 4 12.42 -24.29 -23.02
C SER A 4 11.33 -23.29 -22.61
N LEU A 5 10.62 -22.71 -23.60
CA LEU A 5 9.55 -21.71 -23.40
C LEU A 5 8.19 -22.33 -23.00
N VAL A 6 8.04 -23.66 -23.08
CA VAL A 6 6.84 -24.39 -22.58
C VAL A 6 7.14 -25.34 -21.42
N SER A 7 8.35 -25.26 -20.85
CA SER A 7 8.67 -26.00 -19.62
C SER A 7 7.82 -25.44 -18.46
N PRO A 8 7.21 -26.28 -17.61
CA PRO A 8 6.53 -25.80 -16.41
C PRO A 8 7.44 -24.93 -15.52
N ASN A 9 8.74 -25.22 -15.47
CA ASN A 9 9.73 -24.43 -14.73
C ASN A 9 10.02 -23.05 -15.37
N PHE A 10 9.61 -22.83 -16.62
CA PHE A 10 9.71 -21.53 -17.31
C PHE A 10 8.45 -20.68 -17.10
N LEU A 11 7.28 -21.31 -16.97
CA LEU A 11 6.00 -20.63 -16.78
C LEU A 11 5.60 -20.46 -15.31
N TYR A 12 6.12 -21.32 -14.44
CA TYR A 12 5.81 -21.37 -13.01
C TYR A 12 7.10 -21.47 -12.20
N LEU A 13 7.11 -20.85 -11.02
CA LEU A 13 8.11 -21.14 -10.00
C LEU A 13 7.76 -22.50 -9.38
N VAL A 14 8.23 -23.59 -9.98
CA VAL A 14 7.98 -24.95 -9.51
C VAL A 14 9.04 -25.33 -8.48
N GLU A 15 8.67 -25.25 -7.22
CA GLU A 15 9.45 -25.86 -6.14
C GLU A 15 8.94 -27.31 -5.94
N ARG A 16 9.77 -28.33 -6.19
CA ARG A 16 9.33 -29.73 -6.11
C ARG A 16 9.24 -30.19 -4.67
N ASP A 17 8.19 -30.93 -4.33
CA ASP A 17 8.07 -31.58 -3.03
C ASP A 17 9.23 -32.56 -2.81
N ARG A 18 9.74 -32.60 -1.58
CA ARG A 18 10.82 -33.51 -1.19
C ARG A 18 10.23 -34.84 -0.72
N SER A 19 10.60 -35.93 -1.39
CA SER A 19 10.09 -37.28 -1.11
C SER A 19 10.58 -37.87 0.23
N ASP A 20 11.65 -37.30 0.78
CA ASP A 20 12.34 -37.68 2.01
C ASP A 20 12.03 -36.75 3.20
N ALA A 21 11.16 -35.74 3.02
CA ALA A 21 10.66 -34.96 4.14
C ALA A 21 9.75 -35.84 5.02
N ASP A 22 10.04 -35.92 6.32
CA ASP A 22 9.29 -36.69 7.31
C ASP A 22 7.85 -36.15 7.45
N GLY A 23 6.97 -36.62 6.57
CA GLY A 23 5.54 -36.30 6.54
C GLY A 23 5.25 -34.82 6.36
N ASP A 24 4.57 -34.26 7.37
CA ASP A 24 3.95 -32.93 7.37
C ASP A 24 4.87 -31.84 7.99
N ALA A 25 6.14 -32.16 8.30
CA ALA A 25 7.07 -31.20 8.90
C ALA A 25 7.63 -30.20 7.86
N PRO A 26 7.76 -28.91 8.21
CA PRO A 26 8.46 -27.95 7.35
C PRO A 26 9.96 -28.25 7.28
N TYR A 27 10.56 -27.98 6.14
CA TYR A 27 11.99 -28.15 5.86
C TYR A 27 12.58 -26.92 5.19
N ALA A 28 13.89 -26.71 5.37
CA ALA A 28 14.62 -25.60 4.75
C ALA A 28 14.65 -25.77 3.22
N VAL A 29 14.36 -24.68 2.52
CA VAL A 29 14.53 -24.64 1.06
C VAL A 29 16.02 -24.77 0.70
N SER A 30 16.32 -25.21 -0.51
CA SER A 30 17.70 -25.24 -1.00
C SER A 30 18.20 -23.82 -1.27
N ASP A 31 19.51 -23.60 -1.32
CA ASP A 31 20.06 -22.29 -1.66
C ASP A 31 19.59 -21.80 -3.05
N HIS A 32 19.36 -22.69 -4.01
CA HIS A 32 18.77 -22.33 -5.31
C HIS A 32 17.30 -21.89 -5.21
N GLU A 33 16.50 -22.57 -4.39
CA GLU A 33 15.13 -22.15 -4.10
C GLU A 33 15.13 -20.80 -3.37
N LEU A 34 16.03 -20.58 -2.41
CA LEU A 34 16.18 -19.32 -1.69
C LEU A 34 16.61 -18.17 -2.62
N ALA A 35 17.58 -18.40 -3.51
CA ALA A 35 17.97 -17.46 -4.56
C ALA A 35 16.78 -17.08 -5.45
N CYS A 36 16.01 -18.07 -5.90
CA CYS A 36 14.79 -17.81 -6.67
C CYS A 36 13.80 -16.96 -5.87
N ARG A 37 13.49 -17.33 -4.62
CA ARG A 37 12.58 -16.57 -3.75
C ARG A 37 13.02 -15.12 -3.61
N LEU A 38 14.31 -14.86 -3.36
CA LEU A 38 14.87 -13.51 -3.27
C LEU A 38 14.72 -12.72 -4.58
N SER A 39 15.12 -13.31 -5.71
CA SER A 39 15.07 -12.65 -7.02
C SER A 39 13.66 -12.27 -7.44
N TYR A 40 12.69 -13.14 -7.16
CA TYR A 40 11.29 -12.93 -7.47
C TYR A 40 10.56 -12.04 -6.47
N PHE A 41 11.02 -12.01 -5.22
CA PHE A 41 10.52 -11.08 -4.21
C PHE A 41 10.99 -9.64 -4.51
N LEU A 42 12.28 -9.45 -4.79
CA LEU A 42 12.88 -8.12 -4.86
C LEU A 42 12.91 -7.53 -6.28
N TRP A 43 13.06 -8.37 -7.30
CA TRP A 43 13.29 -7.93 -8.69
C TRP A 43 12.29 -8.47 -9.71
N SER A 44 11.31 -9.29 -9.28
CA SER A 44 10.33 -9.95 -10.15
C SER A 44 10.97 -10.59 -11.40
N SER A 45 12.19 -11.11 -11.25
CA SER A 45 13.01 -11.66 -12.33
C SER A 45 13.92 -12.77 -11.80
N MET A 46 14.62 -13.47 -12.71
CA MET A 46 15.53 -14.56 -12.33
C MET A 46 16.74 -14.05 -11.52
N PRO A 47 17.37 -14.92 -10.71
CA PRO A 47 18.62 -14.60 -10.02
C PRO A 47 19.68 -14.09 -10.99
N ASP A 48 20.47 -13.09 -10.57
CA ASP A 48 21.67 -12.72 -11.31
C ASP A 48 22.83 -13.67 -10.98
N GLN A 49 23.95 -13.50 -11.69
CA GLN A 49 25.10 -14.40 -11.55
C GLN A 49 25.63 -14.44 -10.11
N ALA A 50 25.70 -13.29 -9.43
CA ALA A 50 26.20 -13.23 -8.06
C ALA A 50 25.32 -14.05 -7.10
N LEU A 51 23.99 -13.91 -7.22
CA LEU A 51 23.05 -14.68 -6.40
C LEU A 51 23.08 -16.18 -6.75
N SER A 52 23.24 -16.52 -8.03
CA SER A 52 23.43 -17.91 -8.48
C SER A 52 24.73 -18.53 -7.95
N ASP A 53 25.84 -17.80 -7.99
CA ASP A 53 27.14 -18.29 -7.51
C ASP A 53 27.13 -18.55 -5.99
N LEU A 54 26.43 -17.70 -5.22
CA LEU A 54 26.22 -17.93 -3.79
C LEU A 54 25.35 -19.16 -3.52
N ALA A 55 24.36 -19.42 -4.38
CA ALA A 55 23.54 -20.62 -4.31
C ALA A 55 24.33 -21.89 -4.65
N ASP A 56 25.12 -21.87 -5.73
CA ASP A 56 26.02 -22.96 -6.12
C ASP A 56 27.03 -23.29 -5.00
N ALA A 57 27.47 -22.27 -4.26
CA ALA A 57 28.39 -22.42 -3.14
C ALA A 57 27.72 -22.84 -1.81
N GLY A 58 26.39 -22.93 -1.75
CA GLY A 58 25.64 -23.28 -0.53
C GLY A 58 25.78 -22.27 0.61
N LYS A 59 25.85 -20.97 0.29
CA LYS A 59 26.15 -19.91 1.26
C LYS A 59 24.95 -19.04 1.65
N LEU A 60 23.80 -19.15 1.00
CA LEU A 60 22.67 -18.26 1.21
C LEU A 60 21.93 -18.49 2.53
N HIS A 61 22.14 -19.63 3.18
CA HIS A 61 21.65 -19.88 4.54
C HIS A 61 22.52 -19.26 5.65
N ASP A 62 23.69 -18.69 5.32
CA ASP A 62 24.44 -17.88 6.27
C ASP A 62 23.71 -16.53 6.46
N PRO A 63 23.27 -16.18 7.69
CA PRO A 63 22.49 -14.97 7.94
C PRO A 63 23.19 -13.66 7.54
N ALA A 64 24.52 -13.60 7.57
CA ALA A 64 25.29 -12.43 7.17
C ALA A 64 25.38 -12.32 5.65
N VAL A 65 25.55 -13.45 4.95
CA VAL A 65 25.55 -13.51 3.48
C VAL A 65 24.17 -13.13 2.93
N LEU A 66 23.11 -13.71 3.50
CA LEU A 66 21.73 -13.42 3.10
C LEU A 66 21.40 -11.94 3.21
N GLU A 67 21.77 -11.31 4.34
CA GLU A 67 21.52 -9.89 4.53
C GLU A 67 22.30 -9.01 3.56
N ALA A 68 23.60 -9.30 3.38
CA ALA A 68 24.43 -8.54 2.45
C ALA A 68 23.85 -8.59 1.04
N GLU A 69 23.33 -9.75 0.64
CA GLU A 69 22.74 -9.96 -0.68
C GLU A 69 21.39 -9.26 -0.85
N VAL A 70 20.50 -9.33 0.15
CA VAL A 70 19.25 -8.54 0.15
C VAL A 70 19.55 -7.05 0.02
N ARG A 71 20.52 -6.52 0.76
CA ARG A 71 20.91 -5.10 0.69
C ARG A 71 21.48 -4.72 -0.68
N ARG A 72 22.33 -5.57 -1.26
CA ARG A 72 22.86 -5.40 -2.62
C ARG A 72 21.70 -5.33 -3.63
N MET A 73 20.75 -6.26 -3.54
CA MET A 73 19.62 -6.32 -4.45
C MET A 73 18.70 -5.11 -4.32
N LEU A 74 18.47 -4.60 -3.12
CA LEU A 74 17.69 -3.37 -2.90
C LEU A 74 18.36 -2.12 -3.49
N ALA A 75 19.69 -2.07 -3.50
CA ALA A 75 20.46 -0.97 -4.08
C ALA A 75 20.44 -0.96 -5.63
N ASP A 76 20.20 -2.11 -6.26
CA ASP A 76 20.12 -2.26 -7.71
C ASP A 76 18.85 -1.62 -8.29
N PRO A 77 18.90 -0.95 -9.46
CA PRO A 77 17.71 -0.40 -10.12
C PRO A 77 16.54 -1.38 -10.32
N LYS A 78 16.82 -2.69 -10.44
CA LYS A 78 15.77 -3.73 -10.54
C LYS A 78 14.86 -3.80 -9.31
N SER A 79 15.29 -3.29 -8.15
CA SER A 79 14.45 -3.22 -6.94
C SER A 79 13.20 -2.36 -7.11
N ARG A 80 13.15 -1.54 -8.17
CA ARG A 80 11.94 -0.81 -8.54
C ARG A 80 10.76 -1.74 -8.79
N ALA A 81 10.99 -2.95 -9.31
CA ALA A 81 9.94 -3.93 -9.54
C ALA A 81 9.15 -4.26 -8.26
N LEU A 82 9.82 -4.36 -7.11
CA LEU A 82 9.15 -4.52 -5.82
C LEU A 82 8.17 -3.36 -5.55
N ALA A 83 8.54 -2.12 -5.82
CA ALA A 83 7.63 -0.99 -5.61
C ALA A 83 6.46 -0.98 -6.63
N GLU A 84 6.74 -1.28 -7.90
CA GLU A 84 5.72 -1.37 -8.95
C GLU A 84 4.67 -2.44 -8.63
N ASP A 85 5.11 -3.64 -8.27
CA ASP A 85 4.24 -4.77 -8.00
C ASP A 85 3.56 -4.65 -6.63
N PHE A 86 4.33 -4.50 -5.55
CA PHE A 86 3.79 -4.47 -4.19
C PHE A 86 2.98 -3.20 -3.93
N ALA A 87 3.56 -2.01 -4.13
CA ALA A 87 2.85 -0.76 -3.82
C ALA A 87 1.72 -0.49 -4.82
N GLY A 88 1.91 -0.86 -6.09
CA GLY A 88 0.87 -0.79 -7.11
C GLY A 88 -0.38 -1.59 -6.75
N GLN A 89 -0.21 -2.80 -6.22
CA GLN A 89 -1.31 -3.66 -5.76
C GLN A 89 -1.87 -3.20 -4.42
N TRP A 90 -1.01 -2.97 -3.42
CA TRP A 90 -1.41 -2.59 -2.07
C TRP A 90 -2.19 -1.28 -2.04
N LEU A 91 -1.66 -0.23 -2.67
CA LEU A 91 -2.32 1.08 -2.72
C LEU A 91 -3.39 1.14 -3.81
N ARG A 92 -3.50 0.08 -4.63
CA ARG A 92 -4.43 -0.05 -5.77
C ARG A 92 -4.23 1.03 -6.84
N VAL A 93 -3.01 1.52 -6.98
CA VAL A 93 -2.63 2.59 -7.92
C VAL A 93 -2.13 2.06 -9.27
N GLY A 94 -1.73 0.78 -9.36
CA GLY A 94 -1.24 0.18 -10.61
C GLY A 94 -2.30 0.11 -11.72
N ASN A 95 -3.58 -0.08 -11.35
CA ASN A 95 -4.71 -0.18 -12.29
C ASN A 95 -5.62 1.05 -12.21
N LEU A 96 -5.06 2.24 -11.97
CA LEU A 96 -5.83 3.48 -11.81
C LEU A 96 -6.77 3.75 -13.00
N ALA A 97 -6.38 3.34 -14.21
CA ALA A 97 -7.17 3.45 -15.43
C ALA A 97 -8.48 2.64 -15.41
N GLU A 98 -8.46 1.48 -14.77
CA GLU A 98 -9.59 0.53 -14.71
C GLU A 98 -10.46 0.79 -13.46
N LEU A 99 -9.84 1.28 -12.39
CA LEU A 99 -10.48 1.44 -11.09
C LEU A 99 -11.12 2.83 -10.90
N ALA A 100 -10.72 3.83 -11.68
CA ALA A 100 -11.20 5.19 -11.52
C ALA A 100 -11.59 5.86 -12.84
N GLU A 101 -12.88 6.20 -12.96
CA GLU A 101 -13.45 6.93 -14.10
C GLU A 101 -14.12 8.25 -13.67
N PRO A 102 -13.36 9.30 -13.28
CA PRO A 102 -13.88 10.65 -13.13
C PRO A 102 -14.69 11.10 -14.36
N ASP A 103 -15.80 11.80 -14.13
CA ASP A 103 -16.65 12.35 -15.18
C ASP A 103 -15.84 13.37 -15.99
N ARG A 104 -15.56 13.03 -17.26
CA ARG A 104 -14.71 13.83 -18.15
C ARG A 104 -15.24 15.24 -18.44
N ARG A 105 -16.54 15.50 -18.22
CA ARG A 105 -17.11 16.85 -18.36
C ARG A 105 -16.82 17.71 -17.14
N LEU A 106 -16.78 17.10 -15.96
CA LEU A 106 -16.45 17.78 -14.69
C LEU A 106 -14.95 17.87 -14.45
N PHE A 107 -14.20 16.87 -14.94
CA PHE A 107 -12.77 16.70 -14.71
C PHE A 107 -12.00 16.51 -16.04
N PRO A 108 -12.09 17.45 -17.00
CA PRO A 108 -11.41 17.33 -18.30
C PRO A 108 -9.87 17.22 -18.20
N GLU A 109 -9.29 17.69 -17.09
CA GLU A 109 -7.87 17.60 -16.77
C GLU A 109 -7.38 16.19 -16.44
N TYR A 110 -8.29 15.25 -16.12
CA TYR A 110 -7.96 13.84 -15.88
C TYR A 110 -7.63 13.13 -17.20
N THR A 111 -6.43 13.44 -17.69
CA THR A 111 -5.82 12.88 -18.90
C THR A 111 -5.05 11.60 -18.58
N PRO A 112 -4.82 10.71 -19.58
CA PRO A 112 -3.95 9.55 -19.40
C PRO A 112 -2.58 9.93 -18.84
N GLU A 113 -1.99 11.03 -19.31
CA GLU A 113 -0.65 11.46 -18.90
C GLU A 113 -0.63 11.99 -17.46
N LEU A 114 -1.72 12.59 -16.98
CA LEU A 114 -1.85 12.98 -15.57
C LEU A 114 -2.05 11.75 -14.71
N ARG A 115 -2.93 10.83 -15.11
CA ARG A 115 -3.17 9.58 -14.41
C ARG A 115 -1.89 8.77 -14.24
N ASP A 116 -1.11 8.61 -15.29
CA ASP A 116 0.15 7.87 -15.25
C ASP A 116 1.15 8.58 -14.32
N ALA A 117 1.18 9.92 -14.31
CA ALA A 117 1.99 10.68 -13.36
C ALA A 117 1.53 10.51 -11.89
N MET A 118 0.23 10.40 -11.62
CA MET A 118 -0.30 10.14 -10.28
C MET A 118 0.12 8.76 -9.77
N ALA A 119 0.09 7.73 -10.62
CA ALA A 119 0.53 6.38 -10.25
C ALA A 119 2.06 6.34 -10.02
N GLU A 120 2.82 7.01 -10.88
CA GLU A 120 4.28 7.08 -10.81
C GLU A 120 4.79 7.78 -9.53
N GLU A 121 4.06 8.76 -8.98
CA GLU A 121 4.36 9.34 -7.67
C GLU A 121 4.43 8.27 -6.59
N ALA A 122 3.39 7.43 -6.48
CA ALA A 122 3.30 6.40 -5.45
C ALA A 122 4.42 5.36 -5.60
N ILE A 123 4.68 4.91 -6.84
CA ILE A 123 5.73 3.93 -7.14
C ILE A 123 7.11 4.50 -6.79
N THR A 124 7.43 5.70 -7.27
CA THR A 124 8.72 6.36 -7.00
C THR A 124 8.91 6.61 -5.50
N TYR A 125 7.84 7.02 -4.81
CA TYR A 125 7.86 7.27 -3.38
C TYR A 125 8.16 6.00 -2.57
N CYS A 126 7.43 4.91 -2.84
CA CYS A 126 7.67 3.63 -2.17
C CYS A 126 9.05 3.05 -2.51
N HIS A 127 9.49 3.15 -3.76
CA HIS A 127 10.83 2.72 -4.17
C HIS A 127 11.91 3.47 -3.40
N ALA A 128 11.78 4.79 -3.28
CA ALA A 128 12.75 5.60 -2.57
C ALA A 128 12.82 5.29 -1.07
N ILE A 129 11.69 5.00 -0.42
CA ILE A 129 11.67 4.60 0.99
C ILE A 129 12.53 3.34 1.20
N LEU A 130 12.41 2.35 0.31
CA LEU A 130 13.20 1.12 0.39
C LEU A 130 14.66 1.34 0.02
N ARG A 131 14.92 2.05 -1.09
CA ARG A 131 16.26 2.23 -1.64
C ARG A 131 17.14 3.14 -0.79
N GLU A 132 16.56 4.17 -0.19
CA GLU A 132 17.28 5.12 0.67
C GLU A 132 17.19 4.78 2.16
N ASP A 133 16.65 3.60 2.48
CA ASP A 133 16.49 3.10 3.84
C ASP A 133 15.78 4.10 4.76
N ARG A 134 14.66 4.65 4.27
CA ARG A 134 13.82 5.58 5.04
C ARG A 134 12.93 4.80 6.02
N PRO A 135 12.49 5.43 7.13
CA PRO A 135 11.48 4.83 7.99
C PRO A 135 10.18 4.59 7.21
N VAL A 136 9.59 3.40 7.32
CA VAL A 136 8.32 3.06 6.65
C VAL A 136 7.14 3.89 7.18
N LEU A 137 7.28 4.52 8.34
CA LEU A 137 6.30 5.49 8.86
C LEU A 137 6.13 6.71 7.97
N GLU A 138 7.11 7.03 7.11
CA GLU A 138 6.97 8.07 6.10
C GLU A 138 5.88 7.76 5.08
N LEU A 139 5.44 6.51 4.95
CA LEU A 139 4.25 6.17 4.16
C LEU A 139 2.99 6.85 4.74
N LEU A 140 2.92 7.12 6.04
CA LEU A 140 1.79 7.82 6.65
C LEU A 140 1.95 9.33 6.60
N ASP A 141 3.13 9.85 6.93
CA ASP A 141 3.40 11.28 6.97
C ASP A 141 4.86 11.61 6.65
N SER A 142 5.09 12.53 5.72
CA SER A 142 6.41 12.99 5.31
C SER A 142 6.37 14.47 4.91
N ASP A 143 7.54 15.12 4.93
CA ASP A 143 7.73 16.49 4.45
C ASP A 143 8.18 16.57 2.99
N TYR A 144 8.00 15.49 2.23
CA TYR A 144 8.40 15.44 0.81
C TYR A 144 7.50 14.50 0.00
N THR A 145 7.53 14.66 -1.32
CA THR A 145 7.01 13.67 -2.28
C THR A 145 7.86 13.66 -3.56
N TYR A 146 7.47 12.88 -4.56
CA TYR A 146 8.11 12.86 -5.87
C TYR A 146 7.20 13.43 -6.94
N LEU A 147 7.68 14.47 -7.64
CA LEU A 147 6.89 15.16 -8.66
C LEU A 147 7.71 15.33 -9.93
N ASN A 148 7.02 15.22 -11.07
CA ASN A 148 7.42 15.86 -12.31
C ASN A 148 6.62 17.16 -12.52
N GLU A 149 6.90 17.89 -13.60
CA GLU A 149 6.23 19.17 -13.87
C GLU A 149 4.70 19.05 -13.97
N ARG A 150 4.20 17.96 -14.56
CA ARG A 150 2.76 17.77 -14.74
C ARG A 150 2.05 17.62 -13.41
N LEU A 151 2.54 16.74 -12.55
CA LEU A 151 1.94 16.51 -11.24
C LEU A 151 2.14 17.69 -10.29
N ALA A 152 3.28 18.38 -10.39
CA ALA A 152 3.53 19.62 -9.65
C ALA A 152 2.50 20.71 -10.00
N LYS A 153 2.20 20.91 -11.29
CA LYS A 153 1.13 21.82 -11.73
C LYS A 153 -0.24 21.40 -11.20
N HIS A 154 -0.55 20.10 -11.22
CA HIS A 154 -1.79 19.55 -10.67
C HIS A 154 -1.93 19.83 -9.16
N TYR A 155 -0.82 19.79 -8.42
CA TYR A 155 -0.79 20.09 -6.99
C TYR A 155 -0.65 21.58 -6.65
N GLY A 156 -0.43 22.45 -7.64
CA GLY A 156 -0.13 23.87 -7.40
C GLY A 156 1.25 24.11 -6.78
N ILE A 157 2.21 23.21 -7.02
CA ILE A 157 3.58 23.30 -6.50
C ILE A 157 4.49 23.87 -7.59
N GLU A 158 5.10 25.01 -7.31
CA GLU A 158 6.01 25.70 -8.24
C GLU A 158 7.45 25.14 -8.17
N GLY A 159 8.28 25.49 -9.16
CA GLY A 159 9.71 25.19 -9.15
C GLY A 159 10.11 23.80 -9.67
N VAL A 160 9.16 23.03 -10.21
CA VAL A 160 9.41 21.71 -10.82
C VAL A 160 9.21 21.80 -12.34
N THR A 161 10.23 21.44 -13.11
CA THR A 161 10.23 21.53 -14.59
C THR A 161 10.73 20.25 -15.23
N GLY A 162 10.13 19.83 -16.33
CA GLY A 162 10.50 18.63 -17.08
C GLY A 162 9.77 17.35 -16.64
N PRO A 163 9.95 16.25 -17.41
CA PRO A 163 9.18 15.02 -17.27
C PRO A 163 9.66 14.14 -16.10
N ASP A 164 10.89 14.33 -15.63
CA ASP A 164 11.51 13.47 -14.63
C ASP A 164 11.01 13.76 -13.21
N PHE A 165 10.68 12.67 -12.50
CA PHE A 165 10.31 12.71 -11.09
C PHE A 165 11.52 13.03 -10.23
N ARG A 166 11.33 13.93 -9.27
CA ARG A 166 12.35 14.31 -8.28
C ARG A 166 11.73 14.50 -6.92
N ARG A 167 12.53 14.31 -5.88
CA ARG A 167 12.12 14.64 -4.51
C ARG A 167 11.87 16.14 -4.40
N VAL A 168 10.70 16.50 -3.90
CA VAL A 168 10.28 17.89 -3.67
C VAL A 168 9.85 18.02 -2.21
N ALA A 169 10.45 18.98 -1.50
CA ALA A 169 10.04 19.31 -0.14
C ALA A 169 8.65 19.96 -0.13
N LEU A 170 7.81 19.52 0.81
CA LEU A 170 6.44 19.96 0.98
C LEU A 170 6.33 20.91 2.18
N LYS A 171 5.80 22.11 1.93
CA LYS A 171 5.48 23.07 3.00
C LYS A 171 4.10 22.80 3.61
N ASP A 172 3.19 22.26 2.82
CA ASP A 172 1.84 21.91 3.24
C ASP A 172 1.82 20.51 3.87
N ARG A 173 1.58 20.45 5.18
CA ARG A 173 1.47 19.20 5.93
C ARG A 173 0.22 18.39 5.61
N ASN A 174 -0.74 18.91 4.84
CA ASN A 174 -1.85 18.09 4.36
C ASN A 174 -1.42 17.10 3.28
N ARG A 175 -0.35 17.41 2.53
CA ARG A 175 0.32 16.48 1.62
C ARG A 175 1.49 15.79 2.31
N GLY A 176 2.08 14.80 1.63
CA GLY A 176 3.12 13.92 2.17
C GLY A 176 2.51 12.68 2.80
N GLY A 177 3.16 11.53 2.60
CA GLY A 177 2.58 10.21 2.80
C GLY A 177 1.53 9.84 1.74
N VAL A 178 1.08 8.58 1.76
CA VAL A 178 0.21 8.02 0.72
C VAL A 178 -1.23 8.55 0.77
N LEU A 179 -1.68 9.07 1.93
CA LEU A 179 -3.03 9.61 2.10
C LEU A 179 -3.27 10.89 1.30
N GLY A 180 -2.21 11.66 1.00
CA GLY A 180 -2.27 12.91 0.26
C GLY A 180 -2.04 12.77 -1.26
N MET A 181 -1.85 11.55 -1.76
CA MET A 181 -1.55 11.28 -3.17
C MET A 181 -2.82 11.27 -4.02
N ALA A 182 -2.79 11.93 -5.17
CA ALA A 182 -3.95 12.01 -6.04
C ALA A 182 -4.43 10.65 -6.56
N ALA A 183 -3.53 9.69 -6.82
CA ALA A 183 -3.94 8.35 -7.24
C ALA A 183 -4.89 7.72 -6.21
N VAL A 184 -4.52 7.75 -4.92
CA VAL A 184 -5.32 7.23 -3.81
C VAL A 184 -6.64 8.00 -3.66
N LEU A 185 -6.58 9.33 -3.72
CA LEU A 185 -7.77 10.18 -3.58
C LEU A 185 -8.76 10.01 -4.73
N THR A 186 -8.27 9.64 -5.92
CA THR A 186 -9.07 9.37 -7.11
C THR A 186 -9.75 8.00 -7.04
N ILE A 187 -9.04 6.92 -6.71
CA ILE A 187 -9.65 5.57 -6.58
C ILE A 187 -10.65 5.47 -5.43
N THR A 188 -10.58 6.38 -4.46
CA THR A 188 -11.49 6.44 -3.31
C THR A 188 -12.64 7.43 -3.52
N SER A 189 -12.87 7.87 -4.76
CA SER A 189 -13.94 8.80 -5.14
C SER A 189 -14.89 8.17 -6.16
N TYR A 190 -16.09 8.75 -6.30
CA TYR A 190 -17.00 8.44 -7.39
C TYR A 190 -16.76 9.37 -8.58
N PRO A 191 -17.26 9.02 -9.79
CA PRO A 191 -17.03 9.83 -10.99
C PRO A 191 -17.33 11.33 -10.85
N ARG A 192 -18.33 11.70 -10.06
CA ARG A 192 -18.83 13.08 -9.94
C ARG A 192 -18.64 13.70 -8.57
N ARG A 193 -18.11 12.97 -7.58
CA ARG A 193 -17.96 13.46 -6.20
C ARG A 193 -16.97 12.62 -5.37
N THR A 194 -16.46 13.23 -4.30
CA THR A 194 -15.71 12.52 -3.26
C THR A 194 -16.60 11.54 -2.49
N SER A 195 -15.97 10.64 -1.74
CA SER A 195 -16.67 9.65 -0.91
C SER A 195 -15.95 9.42 0.43
N PRO A 196 -16.37 10.09 1.51
CA PRO A 196 -15.85 9.84 2.86
C PRO A 196 -15.88 8.36 3.24
N VAL A 197 -16.94 7.64 2.85
CA VAL A 197 -17.10 6.21 3.14
C VAL A 197 -16.02 5.37 2.46
N LEU A 198 -15.69 5.66 1.18
CA LEU A 198 -14.68 4.90 0.45
C LEU A 198 -13.26 5.25 0.91
N ARG A 199 -13.00 6.54 1.18
CA ARG A 199 -11.74 7.01 1.77
C ARG A 199 -11.48 6.37 3.14
N GLY A 200 -12.48 6.42 4.02
CA GLY A 200 -12.40 5.78 5.34
C GLY A 200 -12.22 4.27 5.25
N LYS A 201 -12.95 3.61 4.33
CA LYS A 201 -12.78 2.17 4.07
C LYS A 201 -11.35 1.85 3.64
N TRP A 202 -10.80 2.62 2.70
CA TRP A 202 -9.43 2.43 2.22
C TRP A 202 -8.40 2.61 3.35
N VAL A 203 -8.57 3.60 4.24
CA VAL A 203 -7.69 3.77 5.41
C VAL A 203 -7.80 2.55 6.35
N LEU A 204 -9.00 2.07 6.66
CA LEU A 204 -9.16 0.90 7.53
C LEU A 204 -8.57 -0.37 6.91
N GLU A 205 -8.82 -0.62 5.62
CA GLU A 205 -8.44 -1.84 4.91
C GLU A 205 -6.97 -1.84 4.48
N GLU A 206 -6.54 -0.81 3.75
CA GLU A 206 -5.20 -0.76 3.18
C GLU A 206 -4.17 -0.26 4.17
N ILE A 207 -4.51 0.69 5.06
CA ILE A 207 -3.52 1.27 5.99
C ILE A 207 -3.51 0.54 7.34
N LEU A 208 -4.67 0.29 7.95
CA LEU A 208 -4.75 -0.22 9.32
C LEU A 208 -4.99 -1.74 9.44
N GLY A 209 -5.28 -2.45 8.36
CA GLY A 209 -5.56 -3.89 8.40
C GLY A 209 -6.78 -4.27 9.23
N THR A 210 -7.76 -3.37 9.33
CA THR A 210 -9.00 -3.54 10.12
C THR A 210 -10.25 -3.29 9.26
N PRO A 211 -10.43 -4.04 8.15
CA PRO A 211 -11.48 -3.78 7.18
C PRO A 211 -12.87 -3.77 7.83
N PRO A 212 -13.78 -2.87 7.40
CA PRO A 212 -15.16 -2.89 7.88
C PRO A 212 -15.88 -4.17 7.42
N PRO A 213 -16.93 -4.62 8.14
CA PRO A 213 -17.75 -5.72 7.67
C PRO A 213 -18.47 -5.36 6.35
N PRO A 214 -18.90 -6.36 5.56
CA PRO A 214 -19.64 -6.11 4.33
C PRO A 214 -20.95 -5.33 4.60
N PRO A 215 -21.39 -4.47 3.66
CA PRO A 215 -22.60 -3.69 3.86
C PRO A 215 -23.85 -4.60 3.94
N PRO A 216 -24.88 -4.23 4.72
CA PRO A 216 -26.14 -4.97 4.75
C PRO A 216 -26.82 -5.04 3.37
N PRO A 217 -27.50 -6.14 3.01
CA PRO A 217 -28.12 -6.32 1.68
C PRO A 217 -29.21 -5.30 1.31
N SER A 218 -29.79 -4.61 2.29
CA SER A 218 -30.99 -3.76 2.13
C SER A 218 -30.70 -2.25 2.11
N VAL A 219 -29.45 -1.83 1.99
CA VAL A 219 -29.08 -0.40 2.04
C VAL A 219 -29.45 0.31 0.73
N LYS A 220 -30.21 1.40 0.84
CA LYS A 220 -30.49 2.30 -0.30
C LYS A 220 -29.22 3.01 -0.74
N ALA A 221 -28.99 3.08 -2.05
CA ALA A 221 -27.83 3.78 -2.60
C ALA A 221 -27.77 5.24 -2.14
N LEU A 222 -26.56 5.70 -1.82
CA LEU A 222 -26.30 7.12 -1.60
C LEU A 222 -26.49 7.91 -2.91
N PRO A 223 -26.80 9.21 -2.83
CA PRO A 223 -26.98 10.06 -4.01
C PRO A 223 -25.75 10.05 -4.95
N PRO A 224 -25.97 10.23 -6.26
CA PRO A 224 -24.91 10.20 -7.26
C PRO A 224 -24.06 11.49 -7.29
N ASP A 225 -24.53 12.58 -6.66
CA ASP A 225 -23.82 13.86 -6.57
C ASP A 225 -23.84 14.41 -5.14
N ASP A 226 -23.02 15.43 -4.90
CA ASP A 226 -22.80 16.10 -3.62
C ASP A 226 -23.61 17.40 -3.47
N ARG A 227 -24.56 17.64 -4.38
CA ARG A 227 -25.40 18.83 -4.38
C ARG A 227 -26.15 18.95 -3.05
N VAL A 228 -26.25 20.19 -2.57
CA VAL A 228 -27.12 20.51 -1.44
C VAL A 228 -28.54 20.07 -1.81
N LYS A 229 -29.11 19.19 -0.99
CA LYS A 229 -30.46 18.68 -1.18
C LYS A 229 -31.19 18.80 0.14
N ASP A 230 -32.41 19.33 0.07
CA ASP A 230 -33.25 19.57 1.26
C ASP A 230 -32.54 20.45 2.30
N GLY A 231 -31.71 21.40 1.85
CA GLY A 231 -30.94 22.31 2.70
C GLY A 231 -29.75 21.67 3.44
N MET A 232 -29.41 20.41 3.13
CA MET A 232 -28.34 19.68 3.79
C MET A 232 -27.15 19.42 2.85
N THR A 233 -25.94 19.58 3.39
CA THR A 233 -24.69 19.14 2.73
C THR A 233 -24.62 17.62 2.66
N PHE A 234 -23.76 17.08 1.79
CA PHE A 234 -23.56 15.63 1.71
C PHE A 234 -23.13 15.03 3.07
N ARG A 235 -22.26 15.72 3.81
CA ARG A 235 -21.87 15.33 5.17
C ARG A 235 -23.07 15.26 6.11
N GLN A 236 -23.89 16.30 6.17
CA GLN A 236 -25.08 16.34 7.03
C GLN A 236 -26.08 15.22 6.69
N ARG A 237 -26.22 14.90 5.39
CA ARG A 237 -27.05 13.77 4.94
C ARG A 237 -26.47 12.43 5.35
N LEU A 238 -25.15 12.27 5.32
CA LEU A 238 -24.47 11.07 5.81
C LEU A 238 -24.62 10.95 7.34
N GLU A 239 -24.46 12.04 8.08
CA GLU A 239 -24.72 12.09 9.52
C GLU A 239 -26.18 11.73 9.86
N GLN A 240 -27.15 12.20 9.08
CA GLN A 240 -28.55 11.80 9.22
C GLN A 240 -28.74 10.30 8.93
N HIS A 241 -28.12 9.77 7.88
CA HIS A 241 -28.17 8.34 7.53
C HIS A 241 -27.63 7.46 8.68
N ARG A 242 -26.58 7.91 9.35
CA ARG A 242 -25.96 7.21 10.50
C ARG A 242 -26.81 7.19 11.76
N LYS A 243 -27.94 7.91 11.83
CA LYS A 243 -28.86 7.78 12.97
C LYS A 243 -29.54 6.41 13.02
N ASP A 244 -29.52 5.66 11.92
CA ASP A 244 -29.93 4.26 11.92
C ASP A 244 -28.89 3.40 12.67
N VAL A 245 -29.34 2.67 13.68
CA VAL A 245 -28.52 1.81 14.54
C VAL A 245 -27.73 0.76 13.72
N ASN A 246 -28.32 0.26 12.63
CA ASN A 246 -27.67 -0.72 11.75
C ASN A 246 -26.50 -0.12 10.97
N CYS A 247 -26.51 1.20 10.73
CA CYS A 247 -25.49 1.90 9.95
C CYS A 247 -24.42 2.53 10.87
N ALA A 248 -24.81 2.98 12.05
CA ALA A 248 -23.94 3.70 13.00
C ALA A 248 -22.68 2.90 13.40
N SER A 249 -22.82 1.59 13.61
CA SER A 249 -21.75 0.72 14.11
C SER A 249 -20.51 0.74 13.22
N CYS A 250 -20.70 0.70 11.90
CA CYS A 250 -19.61 0.70 10.92
C CYS A 250 -19.17 2.11 10.55
N HIS A 251 -20.13 3.01 10.31
CA HIS A 251 -19.83 4.39 9.89
C HIS A 251 -19.14 5.23 10.98
N SER A 252 -19.30 4.88 12.26
CA SER A 252 -18.53 5.51 13.36
C SER A 252 -17.02 5.33 13.21
N ARG A 253 -16.56 4.26 12.55
CA ARG A 253 -15.14 3.97 12.32
C ARG A 253 -14.65 4.49 10.97
N LEU A 254 -15.53 4.57 9.98
CA LEU A 254 -15.20 4.90 8.59
C LEU A 254 -15.23 6.41 8.34
N ASP A 255 -16.38 7.02 8.61
CA ASP A 255 -16.68 8.37 8.11
C ASP A 255 -15.75 9.43 8.68
N PRO A 256 -15.37 9.42 9.97
CA PRO A 256 -14.40 10.39 10.49
C PRO A 256 -13.09 10.39 9.68
N LEU A 257 -12.55 9.20 9.37
CA LEU A 257 -11.32 9.06 8.58
C LEU A 257 -11.50 9.66 7.18
N GLY A 258 -12.66 9.43 6.57
CA GLY A 258 -13.02 10.01 5.28
C GLY A 258 -13.16 11.53 5.31
N PHE A 259 -13.83 12.07 6.33
CA PHE A 259 -14.03 13.52 6.51
C PHE A 259 -12.71 14.26 6.62
N GLY A 260 -11.71 13.69 7.30
CA GLY A 260 -10.36 14.26 7.37
C GLY A 260 -9.71 14.53 6.03
N LEU A 261 -10.18 13.87 4.96
CA LEU A 261 -9.62 14.00 3.61
C LEU A 261 -10.51 14.83 2.67
N GLU A 262 -11.67 15.35 3.10
CA GLU A 262 -12.64 15.99 2.20
C GLU A 262 -12.20 17.34 1.60
N ASN A 263 -11.15 17.95 2.17
CA ASN A 263 -10.45 19.07 1.54
C ASN A 263 -9.73 18.67 0.24
N PHE A 264 -9.55 17.38 -0.02
CA PHE A 264 -9.12 16.89 -1.32
C PHE A 264 -10.32 16.57 -2.21
N ASP A 265 -10.36 17.14 -3.42
CA ASP A 265 -11.39 16.85 -4.42
C ASP A 265 -11.24 15.44 -5.04
N VAL A 266 -12.04 15.14 -6.06
CA VAL A 266 -12.04 13.84 -6.76
C VAL A 266 -10.67 13.51 -7.36
N LEU A 267 -9.88 14.50 -7.78
CA LEU A 267 -8.55 14.31 -8.35
C LEU A 267 -7.42 14.56 -7.35
N GLY A 268 -7.74 14.70 -6.06
CA GLY A 268 -6.75 14.97 -5.01
C GLY A 268 -6.17 16.38 -5.02
N ARG A 269 -6.86 17.36 -5.61
CA ARG A 269 -6.53 18.79 -5.47
C ARG A 269 -7.12 19.35 -4.20
N TRP A 270 -6.48 20.36 -3.62
CA TRP A 270 -7.01 21.02 -2.44
C TRP A 270 -8.22 21.89 -2.79
N ARG A 271 -9.22 21.92 -1.90
CA ARG A 271 -10.39 22.80 -1.94
C ARG A 271 -10.81 23.19 -0.52
N ASP A 272 -11.30 24.41 -0.38
CA ASP A 272 -11.86 24.92 0.87
C ASP A 272 -13.39 24.87 0.90
N GLN A 273 -14.02 24.64 -0.26
CA GLN A 273 -15.48 24.63 -0.42
C GLN A 273 -15.98 23.48 -1.31
N ILE A 274 -17.21 23.03 -1.06
CA ILE A 274 -17.98 22.08 -1.87
C ILE A 274 -19.35 22.71 -2.15
N ASN A 275 -19.67 22.97 -3.41
CA ASN A 275 -20.95 23.61 -3.78
C ASN A 275 -21.21 24.91 -2.98
N ASP A 276 -20.20 25.80 -2.93
CA ASP A 276 -20.18 27.08 -2.21
C ASP A 276 -20.27 27.00 -0.67
N GLU A 277 -20.28 25.80 -0.11
CA GLU A 277 -20.27 25.56 1.34
C GLU A 277 -18.85 25.22 1.82
N PRO A 278 -18.38 25.77 2.96
CA PRO A 278 -17.09 25.41 3.54
C PRO A 278 -16.95 23.91 3.80
N VAL A 279 -15.78 23.35 3.51
CA VAL A 279 -15.46 21.96 3.86
C VAL A 279 -15.36 21.84 5.38
N ASP A 280 -16.18 20.98 5.97
CA ASP A 280 -15.96 20.49 7.32
C ASP A 280 -15.17 19.18 7.27
N ALA A 281 -13.88 19.26 7.59
CA ALA A 281 -12.97 18.12 7.68
C ALA A 281 -12.69 17.67 9.13
N SER A 282 -13.53 18.07 10.08
CA SER A 282 -13.46 17.61 11.46
C SER A 282 -13.88 16.15 11.58
N GLY A 283 -13.27 15.42 12.52
CA GLY A 283 -13.63 14.03 12.82
C GLY A 283 -13.31 13.65 14.26
N LYS A 284 -14.03 12.64 14.76
CA LYS A 284 -13.77 12.00 16.06
C LYS A 284 -13.70 10.49 15.87
N LEU A 285 -12.58 9.87 16.22
CA LEU A 285 -12.41 8.43 16.16
C LEU A 285 -13.14 7.73 17.32
N THR A 286 -13.47 6.45 17.15
CA THR A 286 -14.10 5.64 18.21
C THR A 286 -13.21 5.44 19.44
N THR A 287 -11.91 5.70 19.29
CA THR A 287 -10.91 5.67 20.37
C THR A 287 -10.77 7.00 21.11
N GLY A 288 -11.49 8.04 20.68
CA GLY A 288 -11.65 9.31 21.40
C GLY A 288 -10.89 10.50 20.82
N GLU A 289 -9.94 10.29 19.92
CA GLU A 289 -9.13 11.33 19.29
C GLU A 289 -10.03 12.23 18.40
N ASP A 290 -10.00 13.54 18.66
CA ASP A 290 -10.60 14.57 17.82
C ASP A 290 -9.53 15.16 16.89
N PHE A 291 -9.89 15.48 15.65
CA PHE A 291 -8.98 16.07 14.68
C PHE A 291 -9.69 16.93 13.65
N THR A 292 -8.91 17.71 12.90
CA THR A 292 -9.40 18.49 11.76
C THR A 292 -8.41 18.42 10.61
N GLY A 293 -8.87 17.93 9.46
CA GLY A 293 -8.10 17.87 8.23
C GLY A 293 -7.06 16.74 8.17
N ALA A 294 -6.42 16.65 7.01
CA ALA A 294 -5.55 15.54 6.66
C ALA A 294 -4.27 15.50 7.50
N ALA A 295 -3.67 16.65 7.78
CA ALA A 295 -2.45 16.73 8.59
C ALA A 295 -2.64 16.13 9.99
N ALA A 296 -3.72 16.49 10.69
CA ALA A 296 -4.02 15.96 12.02
C ALA A 296 -4.39 14.47 11.99
N LEU A 297 -5.12 14.03 10.95
CA LEU A 297 -5.41 12.61 10.74
C LEU A 297 -4.12 11.79 10.56
N LYS A 298 -3.21 12.25 9.71
CA LYS A 298 -1.91 11.58 9.48
C LYS A 298 -1.10 11.45 10.77
N ALA A 299 -1.06 12.50 11.60
CA ALA A 299 -0.41 12.45 12.91
C ALA A 299 -1.02 11.35 13.80
N ILE A 300 -2.35 11.26 13.90
CA ILE A 300 -3.01 10.20 14.67
C ILE A 300 -2.65 8.80 14.13
N LEU A 301 -2.59 8.63 12.81
CA LEU A 301 -2.22 7.35 12.21
C LEU A 301 -0.76 6.98 12.53
N ALA A 302 0.16 7.95 12.43
CA ALA A 302 1.58 7.76 12.68
C ALA A 302 1.94 7.56 14.16
N GLU A 303 1.11 8.07 15.07
CA GLU A 303 1.32 7.99 16.51
C GLU A 303 0.41 6.93 17.13
N SER A 304 -0.88 7.23 17.29
CA SER A 304 -1.83 6.40 18.04
C SER A 304 -2.21 5.11 17.33
N LYS A 305 -2.13 5.04 15.99
CA LYS A 305 -2.42 3.83 15.20
C LYS A 305 -1.17 3.17 14.61
N ARG A 306 0.02 3.59 15.03
CA ARG A 306 1.30 3.14 14.51
C ARG A 306 1.45 1.62 14.48
N GLU A 307 1.07 0.95 15.56
CA GLU A 307 1.18 -0.51 15.67
C GLU A 307 0.29 -1.24 14.67
N LEU A 308 -0.96 -0.77 14.46
CA LEU A 308 -1.87 -1.35 13.47
C LEU A 308 -1.31 -1.19 12.05
N PHE A 309 -0.78 0.00 11.74
CA PHE A 309 -0.14 0.26 10.45
C PHE A 309 1.07 -0.66 10.22
N LEU A 310 2.01 -0.72 11.18
CA LEU A 310 3.20 -1.55 11.06
C LEU A 310 2.85 -3.03 10.93
N ARG A 311 1.90 -3.53 11.74
CA ARG A 311 1.42 -4.91 11.68
C ARG A 311 0.84 -5.24 10.31
N ASN A 312 -0.04 -4.40 9.80
CA ASN A 312 -0.66 -4.59 8.49
C ASN A 312 0.36 -4.51 7.34
N LEU A 313 1.33 -3.58 7.41
CA LEU A 313 2.43 -3.50 6.44
C LEU A 313 3.28 -4.77 6.44
N VAL A 314 3.62 -5.28 7.64
CA VAL A 314 4.35 -6.55 7.79
C VAL A 314 3.57 -7.73 7.23
N GLU A 315 2.28 -7.86 7.56
CA GLU A 315 1.43 -8.93 7.04
C GLU A 315 1.33 -8.90 5.52
N ARG A 316 1.17 -7.71 4.92
CA ARG A 316 1.10 -7.54 3.46
C ARG A 316 2.43 -7.83 2.78
N MET A 317 3.54 -7.35 3.34
CA MET A 317 4.87 -7.62 2.81
C MET A 317 5.20 -9.12 2.90
N LEU A 318 4.87 -9.76 4.02
CA LEU A 318 5.04 -11.20 4.20
C LEU A 318 4.18 -11.98 3.20
N ALA A 319 2.91 -11.61 3.03
CA ALA A 319 2.03 -12.25 2.04
C ALA A 319 2.58 -12.12 0.62
N TYR A 320 3.07 -10.94 0.26
CA TYR A 320 3.69 -10.68 -1.04
C TYR A 320 4.95 -11.54 -1.24
N ALA A 321 5.87 -11.55 -0.28
CA ALA A 321 7.12 -12.31 -0.34
C ALA A 321 6.87 -13.83 -0.41
N LEU A 322 5.86 -14.32 0.30
CA LEU A 322 5.49 -15.74 0.33
C LEU A 322 4.54 -16.14 -0.83
N ARG A 323 3.98 -15.16 -1.55
CA ARG A 323 3.00 -15.34 -2.63
C ARG A 323 1.74 -16.12 -2.19
N ARG A 324 1.35 -15.94 -0.92
CA ARG A 324 0.14 -16.52 -0.31
C ARG A 324 -0.36 -15.65 0.82
N GLY A 325 -1.59 -15.85 1.26
CA GLY A 325 -2.11 -15.21 2.47
C GLY A 325 -1.29 -15.59 3.71
N VAL A 326 -1.24 -14.67 4.68
CA VAL A 326 -0.72 -14.95 6.03
C VAL A 326 -1.72 -15.82 6.77
N GLU A 327 -1.23 -16.90 7.38
CA GLU A 327 -2.02 -17.87 8.12
C GLU A 327 -1.80 -17.74 9.64
N TYR A 328 -2.63 -18.43 10.44
CA TYR A 328 -2.53 -18.36 11.91
C TYR A 328 -1.14 -18.75 12.44
N TYR A 329 -0.44 -19.66 11.75
CA TYR A 329 0.90 -20.12 12.12
C TYR A 329 2.02 -19.14 11.72
N ASP A 330 1.73 -18.11 10.92
CA ASP A 330 2.68 -17.05 10.58
C ASP A 330 2.68 -15.91 11.63
N ILE A 331 1.72 -15.88 12.55
CA ILE A 331 1.61 -14.85 13.62
C ILE A 331 2.93 -14.67 14.41
N PRO A 332 3.66 -15.74 14.81
CA PRO A 332 4.96 -15.58 15.46
C PRO A 332 5.98 -14.85 14.58
N THR A 333 5.98 -15.11 13.27
CA THR A 333 6.85 -14.42 12.30
C THR A 333 6.50 -12.95 12.20
N VAL A 334 5.21 -12.60 12.12
CA VAL A 334 4.76 -11.20 12.10
C VAL A 334 5.28 -10.45 13.35
N LYS A 335 5.16 -11.06 14.53
CA LYS A 335 5.68 -10.48 15.78
C LYS A 335 7.20 -10.30 15.75
N GLN A 336 7.93 -11.28 15.22
CA GLN A 336 9.39 -11.19 15.08
C GLN A 336 9.78 -10.03 14.15
N VAL A 337 9.16 -9.93 12.96
CA VAL A 337 9.46 -8.85 12.01
C VAL A 337 9.10 -7.48 12.57
N MET A 338 7.99 -7.37 13.33
CA MET A 338 7.66 -6.13 14.03
C MET A 338 8.71 -5.74 15.07
N ALA A 339 9.25 -6.69 15.83
CA ALA A 339 10.31 -6.42 16.80
C ALA A 339 11.63 -5.99 16.11
N GLU A 340 11.98 -6.62 14.99
CA GLU A 340 13.13 -6.20 14.17
C GLU A 340 12.95 -4.78 13.64
N LEU A 341 11.74 -4.41 13.21
CA LEU A 341 11.45 -3.05 12.77
C LEU A 341 11.62 -2.03 13.90
N GLU A 342 11.09 -2.29 15.08
CA GLU A 342 11.26 -1.40 16.24
C GLU A 342 12.75 -1.23 16.60
N ALA A 343 13.51 -2.32 16.63
CA ALA A 343 14.94 -2.31 16.93
C ALA A 343 15.79 -1.54 15.90
N ASN A 344 15.28 -1.39 14.67
CA ASN A 344 15.95 -0.72 13.56
C ASN A 344 15.20 0.54 13.12
N GLU A 345 14.61 1.32 14.05
CA GLU A 345 13.98 2.62 13.77
C GLU A 345 12.93 2.60 12.63
N HIS A 346 12.25 1.46 12.44
CA HIS A 346 11.27 1.22 11.39
C HIS A 346 11.81 1.37 9.95
N ARG A 347 13.10 1.12 9.73
CA ARG A 347 13.75 1.25 8.43
C ARG A 347 13.18 0.30 7.37
N GLY A 348 13.00 0.80 6.15
CA GLY A 348 12.50 0.02 5.02
C GLY A 348 13.35 -1.21 4.71
N THR A 349 14.68 -1.11 4.74
CA THR A 349 15.54 -2.28 4.49
C THR A 349 15.42 -3.32 5.60
N ALA A 350 15.20 -2.89 6.85
CA ALA A 350 15.02 -3.80 7.98
C ALA A 350 13.76 -4.67 7.82
N LEU A 351 12.65 -4.11 7.32
CA LEU A 351 11.45 -4.89 6.96
C LEU A 351 11.80 -6.01 5.97
N ILE A 352 12.48 -5.67 4.88
CA ILE A 352 12.79 -6.61 3.81
C ILE A 352 13.77 -7.69 4.27
N VAL A 353 14.82 -7.31 5.00
CA VAL A 353 15.80 -8.24 5.56
C VAL A 353 15.13 -9.18 6.58
N ALA A 354 14.28 -8.67 7.46
CA ALA A 354 13.58 -9.49 8.45
C ALA A 354 12.62 -10.50 7.79
N VAL A 355 11.92 -10.10 6.73
CA VAL A 355 11.08 -11.01 5.93
C VAL A 355 11.93 -12.09 5.25
N ALA A 356 13.04 -11.71 4.59
CA ALA A 356 13.93 -12.67 3.93
C ALA A 356 14.57 -13.66 4.91
N LYS A 357 14.88 -13.21 6.13
CA LYS A 357 15.41 -14.06 7.22
C LYS A 357 14.34 -14.89 7.92
N SER A 358 13.06 -14.66 7.65
CA SER A 358 11.99 -15.30 8.40
C SER A 358 11.89 -16.81 8.13
N PHE A 359 11.40 -17.55 9.13
CA PHE A 359 11.17 -18.99 9.02
C PHE A 359 10.32 -19.37 7.79
N PRO A 360 9.14 -18.78 7.53
CA PRO A 360 8.32 -19.17 6.37
C PRO A 360 8.95 -18.80 5.02
N PHE A 361 9.88 -17.83 4.98
CA PHE A 361 10.59 -17.49 3.73
C PHE A 361 11.73 -18.47 3.44
N GLN A 362 12.41 -18.99 4.47
CA GLN A 362 13.51 -19.94 4.33
C GLN A 362 13.07 -21.41 4.42
N ASN A 363 11.80 -21.67 4.73
CA ASN A 363 11.27 -23.02 4.85
C ASN A 363 10.03 -23.20 3.99
N ARG A 364 9.70 -24.44 3.72
CA ARG A 364 8.44 -24.84 3.09
C ARG A 364 7.97 -26.16 3.65
N ARG A 365 6.76 -26.55 3.27
CA ARG A 365 6.19 -27.86 3.55
C ARG A 365 5.64 -28.41 2.22
N ASN A 366 5.62 -29.73 2.09
CA ASN A 366 5.00 -30.37 0.93
C ASN A 366 3.52 -30.01 0.86
N GLU A 367 2.99 -29.86 -0.35
CA GLU A 367 1.56 -29.63 -0.52
C GLU A 367 0.78 -30.86 -0.05
N ARG A 368 -0.24 -30.65 0.78
CA ARG A 368 -1.15 -31.74 1.13
C ARG A 368 -1.96 -32.10 -0.11
N GLN A 369 -1.78 -33.31 -0.62
CA GLN A 369 -2.67 -33.88 -1.63
C GLN A 369 -4.11 -33.89 -1.07
N GLY A 370 -4.98 -32.99 -1.55
CA GLY A 370 -6.42 -33.05 -1.27
C GLY A 370 -7.14 -31.76 -0.84
N ALA A 371 -6.54 -30.57 -0.90
CA ALA A 371 -7.28 -29.32 -0.71
C ALA A 371 -7.68 -28.71 -2.06
N HIS A 372 -8.83 -29.15 -2.59
CA HIS A 372 -9.57 -28.47 -3.65
C HIS A 372 -10.80 -27.78 -3.07
#